data_AF-A0A940MVY6-F1
#
_entry.id   AF-A0A940MVY6-F1
#
_cell.length_a   1.000
_cell.length_b   1.000
_cell.length_c   1.000
_cell.angle_alpha   90.00
_cell.angle_beta   90.00
_cell.angle_gamma   90.00
#
_symmetry.space_group_name_H-M   'P 1'
#
loop_
_entity.id
_entity.type
_entity.pdbx_description
1 polymer ?
#
loop_
_entity_poly.entity_id
_entity_poly.type
_entity_poly.pdbx_seq_one_letter_code
_entity_poly.pdbx_strand_id
1 'polypeptide(L)'
;MDDWTQVLAALGVPALWVTPLVLLARAAWPEVLHALRVWRVDRGLTRAAGFMHSLRVAAGNTSAPLTDPELQALVTRGAAYMVARLGGTLDALKIPPMDLRDMVQGQYGELLAGLVPAGKVAA
;
A
#
# COMPACT_ATOMS: atom_id res chain seq x y z
N MET A 1 -29.06 -16.27 -8.98
CA MET A 1 -29.25 -15.17 -8.02
C MET A 1 -28.94 -15.76 -6.66
N ASP A 2 -27.84 -15.39 -6.04
CA ASP A 2 -27.48 -15.91 -4.72
C ASP A 2 -28.51 -15.42 -3.70
N ASP A 3 -29.13 -16.35 -2.98
CA ASP A 3 -30.33 -16.14 -2.15
C ASP A 3 -29.95 -15.56 -0.78
N TRP A 4 -29.48 -14.30 -0.79
CA TRP A 4 -29.04 -13.54 0.39
C TRP A 4 -30.09 -13.44 1.51
N THR A 5 -31.36 -13.59 1.14
CA THR A 5 -32.53 -13.69 2.02
C THR A 5 -32.42 -14.86 3.02
N GLN A 6 -31.87 -16.01 2.63
CA GLN A 6 -31.70 -17.16 3.55
C GLN A 6 -30.61 -16.88 4.60
N VAL A 7 -29.50 -16.26 4.17
CA VAL A 7 -28.40 -15.88 5.07
C VAL A 7 -28.86 -14.82 6.08
N LEU A 8 -29.65 -13.85 5.65
CA LEU A 8 -30.15 -12.78 6.52
C LEU A 8 -31.28 -13.24 7.44
N ALA A 9 -32.13 -14.16 6.99
CA ALA A 9 -33.13 -14.82 7.83
C ALA A 9 -32.47 -15.67 8.93
N ALA A 10 -31.36 -16.36 8.62
CA ALA A 10 -30.57 -17.11 9.60
C ALA A 10 -29.89 -16.22 10.66
N LEU A 11 -29.65 -14.94 10.34
CA LEU A 11 -29.11 -13.93 11.26
C LEU A 11 -30.20 -13.18 12.05
N GLY A 12 -31.46 -13.57 11.92
CA GLY A 12 -32.59 -12.95 12.65
C GLY A 12 -32.96 -11.56 12.15
N VAL A 13 -32.50 -11.16 10.96
CA VAL A 13 -32.82 -9.85 10.37
C VAL A 13 -34.24 -9.89 9.81
N PRO A 14 -35.16 -9.02 10.26
CA PRO A 14 -36.51 -9.00 9.72
C PRO A 14 -36.49 -8.68 8.22
N ALA A 15 -37.32 -9.36 7.42
CA ALA A 15 -37.35 -9.19 5.97
C ALA A 15 -37.51 -7.73 5.49
N LEU A 16 -38.17 -6.90 6.31
CA LEU A 16 -38.35 -5.46 6.09
C LEU A 16 -37.03 -4.66 6.11
N TRP A 17 -36.01 -5.17 6.82
CA TRP A 17 -34.69 -4.55 6.93
C TRP A 17 -33.66 -5.12 5.95
N VAL A 18 -33.95 -6.26 5.34
CA VAL A 18 -33.06 -6.92 4.37
C VAL A 18 -32.78 -6.02 3.17
N THR A 19 -33.83 -5.47 2.55
CA THR A 19 -33.70 -4.61 1.37
C THR A 19 -32.90 -3.32 1.65
N PRO A 20 -33.18 -2.53 2.69
CA PRO A 20 -32.38 -1.34 2.98
C PRO A 20 -30.94 -1.68 3.39
N LEU A 21 -30.70 -2.77 4.11
CA LEU A 21 -29.34 -3.21 4.45
C LEU A 21 -28.54 -3.63 3.22
N VAL A 22 -29.16 -4.37 2.28
CA VAL A 22 -28.51 -4.76 1.03
C VAL A 22 -28.22 -3.53 0.16
N LEU A 23 -29.13 -2.55 0.12
CA LEU A 23 -28.92 -1.29 -0.60
C LEU A 23 -27.79 -0.46 0.03
N LEU A 24 -27.75 -0.34 1.36
CA LEU A 24 -26.67 0.35 2.09
C LEU A 24 -25.32 -0.35 1.91
N ALA A 25 -25.29 -1.68 2.00
CA ALA A 25 -24.07 -2.46 1.74
C ALA A 25 -23.59 -2.28 0.29
N ARG A 26 -24.50 -2.28 -0.69
CA ARG A 26 -24.16 -1.99 -2.09
C ARG A 26 -23.66 -0.56 -2.29
N ALA A 27 -24.25 0.41 -1.58
CA ALA A 27 -23.81 1.80 -1.64
C ALA A 27 -22.44 2.02 -1.00
N ALA A 28 -22.12 1.30 0.07
CA ALA A 28 -20.82 1.36 0.74
C ALA A 28 -19.74 0.52 0.04
N TRP A 29 -20.12 -0.44 -0.80
CA TRP A 29 -19.20 -1.36 -1.45
C TRP A 29 -18.08 -0.68 -2.27
N PRO A 30 -18.34 0.37 -3.07
CA PRO A 30 -17.29 1.08 -3.80
C PRO A 30 -16.23 1.70 -2.87
N GLU A 31 -16.68 2.29 -1.75
CA GLU A 31 -15.80 2.91 -0.74
C GLU A 31 -14.93 1.85 -0.05
N VAL A 32 -15.53 0.70 0.30
CA VAL A 32 -14.79 -0.43 0.89
C VAL A 32 -13.74 -0.96 -0.10
N LEU A 33 -14.09 -1.12 -1.38
CA LEU A 33 -13.14 -1.52 -2.41
C LEU A 33 -12.03 -0.49 -2.60
N HIS A 34 -12.35 0.81 -2.56
CA HIS A 34 -11.36 1.87 -2.63
C HIS A 34 -10.39 1.81 -1.44
N ALA A 35 -10.91 1.72 -0.22
CA ALA A 35 -10.10 1.58 0.99
C ALA A 35 -9.19 0.35 0.96
N LEU A 36 -9.70 -0.80 0.48
CA LEU A 36 -8.91 -2.01 0.31
C LEU A 36 -7.78 -1.85 -0.71
N ARG A 37 -8.02 -1.12 -1.81
CA ARG A 37 -6.98 -0.82 -2.80
C ARG A 37 -5.90 0.08 -2.23
N VAL A 38 -6.29 1.15 -1.53
CA VAL A 38 -5.36 2.06 -0.84
C VAL A 38 -4.51 1.28 0.17
N TRP A 39 -5.13 0.46 1.00
CA TRP A 39 -4.43 -0.39 1.97
C TRP A 39 -3.43 -1.36 1.30
N ARG A 40 -3.78 -1.92 0.14
CA ARG A 40 -2.86 -2.77 -0.64
C ARG A 40 -1.65 -1.99 -1.15
N VAL A 41 -1.85 -0.75 -1.61
CA VAL A 41 -0.77 0.12 -2.07
C VAL A 41 0.16 0.48 -0.91
N ASP A 42 -0.38 0.87 0.23
CA ASP A 42 0.36 1.16 1.46
C ASP A 42 1.26 -0.02 1.90
N ARG A 43 0.67 -1.21 2.01
CA ARG A 43 1.41 -2.47 2.26
C ARG A 43 2.47 -2.75 1.20
N GLY A 44 2.18 -2.42 -0.06
CA GLY A 44 3.12 -2.53 -1.17
C GLY A 44 4.32 -1.62 -0.99
N LEU A 45 4.10 -0.35 -0.66
CA LEU A 45 5.15 0.65 -0.43
C LEU A 45 6.08 0.21 0.69
N THR A 46 5.54 -0.26 1.82
CA THR A 46 6.34 -0.75 2.94
C THR A 46 7.26 -1.89 2.50
N ARG A 47 6.75 -2.82 1.69
CA ARG A 47 7.55 -3.93 1.14
C ARG A 47 8.58 -3.48 0.12
N ALA A 48 8.24 -2.50 -0.72
CA ALA A 48 9.17 -1.91 -1.68
C ALA A 48 10.33 -1.21 -0.97
N ALA A 49 10.05 -0.45 0.08
CA ALA A 49 11.06 0.18 0.93
C ALA A 49 11.98 -0.86 1.60
N GLY A 50 11.40 -1.95 2.14
CA GLY A 50 12.17 -3.06 2.70
C GLY A 50 13.04 -3.77 1.65
N PHE A 51 12.51 -3.97 0.44
CA PHE A 51 13.26 -4.52 -0.69
C PHE A 51 14.44 -3.62 -1.08
N MET A 52 14.22 -2.31 -1.21
CA MET A 52 15.29 -1.33 -1.47
C MET A 52 16.36 -1.36 -0.37
N HIS A 53 15.95 -1.45 0.90
CA HIS A 53 16.90 -1.58 2.01
C HIS A 53 17.71 -2.87 1.91
N SER A 54 17.08 -4.00 1.58
CA SER A 54 17.78 -5.28 1.41
C SER A 54 18.81 -5.24 0.27
N LEU A 55 18.51 -4.55 -0.83
CA LEU A 55 19.45 -4.36 -1.94
C LEU A 55 20.66 -3.54 -1.50
N ARG A 56 20.43 -2.49 -0.71
CA ARG A 56 21.49 -1.65 -0.14
C ARG A 56 22.37 -2.43 0.84
N VAL A 57 21.77 -3.29 1.66
CA VAL A 57 22.49 -4.20 2.58
C VAL A 57 23.35 -5.19 1.79
N ALA A 58 22.80 -5.82 0.75
CA ALA A 58 23.53 -6.77 -0.08
C ALA A 58 24.70 -6.12 -0.84
N ALA A 59 24.58 -4.84 -1.19
CA ALA A 59 25.66 -4.05 -1.79
C ALA A 59 26.74 -3.60 -0.78
N GLY A 60 26.57 -3.86 0.52
CA GLY A 60 27.51 -3.43 1.57
C GLY A 60 27.43 -1.94 1.92
N ASN A 61 26.47 -1.20 1.37
CA ASN A 61 26.39 0.26 1.47
C ASN A 61 25.37 0.73 2.53
N THR A 62 25.33 0.11 3.71
CA THR A 62 24.33 0.41 4.75
C THR A 62 24.55 1.74 5.46
N SER A 63 25.81 2.18 5.59
CA SER A 63 26.19 3.31 6.45
C SER A 63 26.57 4.58 5.69
N ALA A 64 26.84 4.48 4.39
CA ALA A 64 27.24 5.62 3.56
C ALA A 64 26.00 6.42 3.10
N PRO A 65 26.06 7.77 3.05
CA PRO A 65 25.01 8.55 2.41
C PRO A 65 24.82 8.11 0.96
N LEU A 66 23.57 7.97 0.52
CA LEU A 66 23.30 7.63 -0.88
C LEU A 66 23.66 8.83 -1.76
N THR A 67 24.33 8.53 -2.87
CA THR A 67 24.40 9.48 -3.97
C THR A 67 23.07 9.52 -4.72
N ASP A 68 22.75 10.65 -5.36
CA ASP A 68 21.56 10.80 -6.21
C ASP A 68 21.37 9.65 -7.23
N PRO A 69 22.40 9.20 -7.99
CA PRO A 69 22.23 8.09 -8.92
C PRO A 69 21.90 6.75 -8.23
N GLU A 70 22.47 6.48 -7.05
CA GLU A 70 22.15 5.26 -6.29
C GLU A 70 20.71 5.28 -5.77
N LEU A 71 20.26 6.44 -5.28
CA LEU A 71 18.88 6.62 -4.83
C LEU A 71 17.91 6.43 -5.99
N GLN A 72 18.18 7.04 -7.14
CA GLN A 72 17.35 6.88 -8.34
C GLN A 72 17.30 5.42 -8.82
N ALA A 73 18.40 4.68 -8.73
CA ALA A 73 18.45 3.26 -9.06
C ALA A 73 17.59 2.41 -8.12
N LEU A 74 17.64 2.67 -6.81
CA LEU A 74 16.80 1.97 -5.83
C LEU A 74 15.32 2.31 -6.01
N VAL A 75 14.98 3.59 -6.18
CA VAL A 75 13.60 4.03 -6.40
C VAL A 75 13.03 3.42 -7.67
N THR A 76 13.82 3.35 -8.75
CA THR A 76 13.41 2.69 -10.00
C THR A 76 13.11 1.20 -9.77
N ARG A 77 13.95 0.50 -9.00
CA ARG A 77 13.71 -0.91 -8.65
C ARG A 77 12.50 -1.09 -7.74
N GLY A 78 12.30 -0.20 -6.77
CA GLY A 78 11.13 -0.21 -5.88
C GLY A 78 9.82 0.09 -6.63
N ALA A 79 9.82 1.05 -7.54
CA ALA A 79 8.68 1.35 -8.42
C ALA A 79 8.38 0.18 -9.37
N ALA A 80 9.40 -0.43 -9.98
CA ALA A 80 9.23 -1.63 -10.81
C ALA A 80 8.64 -2.80 -10.02
N TYR A 81 9.09 -3.00 -8.77
CA TYR A 81 8.50 -3.98 -7.85
C TYR A 81 7.01 -3.70 -7.60
N MET A 82 6.66 -2.44 -7.34
CA MET A 82 5.26 -2.03 -7.13
C MET A 82 4.40 -2.30 -8.37
N VAL A 83 4.87 -1.94 -9.57
CA VAL A 83 4.14 -2.19 -10.83
C VAL A 83 3.94 -3.69 -11.06
N ALA A 84 4.98 -4.51 -10.87
CA ALA A 84 4.89 -5.95 -11.06
C ALA A 84 3.91 -6.62 -10.09
N ARG A 85 3.76 -6.08 -8.86
CA ARG A 85 2.92 -6.67 -7.81
C ARG A 85 1.49 -6.12 -7.78
N LEU A 86 1.31 -4.86 -8.16
CA LEU A 86 0.10 -4.09 -7.94
C LEU A 86 -0.39 -3.32 -9.18
N GLY A 87 0.15 -3.56 -10.38
CA GLY A 87 -0.19 -2.81 -11.61
C GLY A 87 -1.69 -2.51 -11.77
N GLY A 88 -2.55 -3.53 -11.78
CA GLY A 88 -4.00 -3.32 -11.91
C GLY A 88 -4.65 -2.56 -10.74
N THR A 89 -4.05 -2.57 -9.54
CA THR A 89 -4.49 -1.75 -8.39
C THR A 89 -4.04 -0.29 -8.54
N LEU A 90 -2.82 -0.07 -9.01
CA LEU A 90 -2.26 1.26 -9.28
C LEU A 90 -3.05 1.95 -10.40
N ASP A 91 -3.37 1.20 -11.47
CA ASP A 91 -4.21 1.67 -12.58
C ASP A 91 -5.62 2.03 -12.10
N ALA A 92 -6.23 1.17 -11.25
CA ALA A 92 -7.55 1.42 -10.67
C ALA A 92 -7.60 2.66 -9.76
N LEU A 93 -6.47 3.01 -9.14
CA LEU A 93 -6.32 4.23 -8.34
C LEU A 93 -5.82 5.42 -9.16
N LYS A 94 -5.55 5.24 -10.46
CA LYS A 94 -5.01 6.26 -11.36
C LYS A 94 -3.72 6.91 -10.84
N ILE A 95 -2.87 6.14 -10.18
CA ILE A 95 -1.59 6.64 -9.65
C ILE A 95 -0.62 6.74 -10.84
N PRO A 96 -0.14 7.95 -11.19
CA PRO A 96 0.79 8.10 -12.28
C PRO A 96 2.20 7.58 -11.88
N PRO A 97 3.04 7.21 -12.86
CA PRO A 97 4.36 6.64 -12.57
C PRO A 97 5.29 7.57 -11.78
N MET A 98 5.16 8.89 -11.94
CA MET A 98 5.97 9.86 -11.22
C MET A 98 5.61 9.89 -9.74
N ASP A 99 4.32 10.02 -9.42
CA ASP A 99 3.82 9.97 -8.05
C ASP A 99 4.18 8.63 -7.38
N LEU A 100 4.14 7.52 -8.11
CA LEU A 100 4.57 6.22 -7.57
C LEU A 100 6.04 6.22 -7.14
N ARG A 101 6.93 6.86 -7.92
CA ARG A 101 8.34 6.98 -7.56
C ARG A 101 8.51 7.82 -6.30
N ASP A 102 7.78 8.94 -6.20
CA ASP A 102 7.83 9.83 -5.04
C ASP A 102 7.29 9.13 -3.78
N MET A 103 6.20 8.36 -3.91
CA MET A 103 5.64 7.54 -2.82
C MET A 103 6.64 6.48 -2.35
N VAL A 104 7.29 5.78 -3.28
CA VAL A 104 8.32 4.78 -2.96
C VAL A 104 9.53 5.42 -2.30
N GLN A 105 9.99 6.57 -2.81
CA GLN A 105 11.09 7.33 -2.23
C GLN A 105 10.76 7.83 -0.81
N GLY A 106 9.56 8.39 -0.62
CA GLY A 106 9.06 8.84 0.68
C GLY A 106 9.02 7.71 1.69
N GLN A 107 8.43 6.57 1.34
CA GLN A 107 8.36 5.41 2.22
C GLN A 107 9.74 4.86 2.58
N TYR A 108 10.67 4.89 1.64
CA TYR A 108 12.06 4.51 1.90
C TYR A 108 12.74 5.47 2.88
N GLY A 109 12.49 6.78 2.74
CA GLY A 109 12.94 7.80 3.69
C GLY A 109 12.41 7.57 5.11
N GLU A 110 11.11 7.28 5.24
CA GLU A 110 10.49 6.95 6.54
C GLU A 110 11.10 5.70 7.18
N LEU A 111 11.32 4.65 6.38
CA LEU A 111 11.98 3.43 6.84
C LEU A 111 13.39 3.74 7.35
N LEU A 112 14.16 4.55 6.63
CA LEU A 112 15.50 4.95 7.06
C LEU A 112 15.46 5.78 8.35
N ALA A 113 14.51 6.71 8.48
CA ALA A 113 14.33 7.50 9.70
C ALA A 113 13.96 6.64 10.91
N GLY A 114 13.10 5.63 10.73
CA GLY A 114 12.73 4.68 11.79
C GLY A 114 13.85 3.71 12.18
N LEU A 115 14.82 3.47 11.28
CA LEU A 115 16.02 2.66 11.57
C LEU A 115 17.11 3.44 12.31
N VAL A 116 17.06 4.78 12.32
CA VAL A 116 17.90 5.59 13.20
C VAL A 116 17.25 5.60 14.58
N PRO A 117 17.82 4.93 15.61
CA PRO A 117 17.28 5.04 16.95
C PRO A 117 17.30 6.52 17.36
N ALA A 118 16.23 6.99 18.01
CA ALA A 118 16.02 8.35 18.51
C ALA A 118 17.03 8.79 19.62
N GLY A 119 18.29 8.35 19.56
CA GLY A 119 19.31 8.52 20.58
C GLY A 119 20.69 8.94 20.05
N LYS A 120 20.80 9.51 18.83
CA LYS A 120 22.02 10.19 18.36
C LYS A 120 21.74 11.57 17.78
N VAL A 121 20.91 12.35 18.48
CA VAL A 121 20.93 13.81 18.41
C VAL A 121 21.07 14.32 19.84
N ALA A 122 22.30 14.28 20.36
CA ALA A 122 22.75 15.16 21.43
C ALA A 122 24.26 15.23 21.33
N ALA A 123 24.73 16.46 21.07
CA ALA A 123 26.11 16.89 21.21
C ALA A 123 26.58 16.78 22.67
#